data_AF-A0AAV5V1D3-F1
#
_entry.id   AF-A0AAV5V1D3-F1
#
_cell.length_a   1.000
_cell.length_b   1.000
_cell.length_c   1.000
_cell.angle_alpha   90.00
_cell.angle_beta   90.00
_cell.angle_gamma   90.00
#
_symmetry.space_group_name_H-M   'P 1'
#
loop_
_entity.id
_entity.type
_entity.pdbx_description
1 polymer ?
#
loop_
_entity_poly.entity_id
_entity_poly.type
_entity_poly.pdbx_seq_one_letter_code
_entity_poly.pdbx_strand_id
1 'polypeptide(L)'
;MLGAAGFSIHCYSTKSFRTSLMVGRFLSIISCLLYGLIEIYPENVRRWPWLGSFLLQATAEGSNIVLRSFIARVSTGPDRQTAYAMLSAGEMLAIVSGPLIQFICGKYMKDVVVTIASW
;
A
#
# COMPACT_ATOMS: atom_id res chain seq x y z
N MET A 1 -8.10 11.64 -1.28
CA MET A 1 -9.56 11.86 -1.44
C MET A 1 -10.06 11.62 -2.87
N LEU A 2 -9.40 12.17 -3.90
CA LEU A 2 -9.82 11.98 -5.31
C LEU A 2 -9.83 10.49 -5.75
N GLY A 3 -8.77 9.73 -5.43
CA GLY A 3 -8.72 8.30 -5.75
C GLY A 3 -9.82 7.48 -5.07
N ALA A 4 -10.14 7.80 -3.81
CA ALA A 4 -11.22 7.16 -3.08
C ALA A 4 -12.61 7.45 -3.67
N ALA A 5 -12.84 8.67 -4.17
CA ALA A 5 -14.08 9.03 -4.85
C ALA A 5 -14.22 8.32 -6.21
N GLY A 6 -13.15 8.20 -6.98
CA GLY A 6 -13.16 7.44 -8.24
C GLY A 6 -13.44 5.96 -8.01
N PHE A 7 -12.81 5.39 -6.98
CA PHE A 7 -12.99 3.99 -6.63
C PHE A 7 -14.38 3.69 -6.06
N SER A 8 -14.95 4.59 -5.28
CA SER A 8 -16.32 4.45 -4.77
C SER A 8 -17.37 4.57 -5.87
N ILE A 9 -17.20 5.47 -6.84
CA ILE A 9 -18.05 5.58 -8.03
C ILE A 9 -17.95 4.31 -8.88
N HIS A 10 -16.73 3.80 -9.10
CA HIS A 10 -16.53 2.55 -9.84
C HIS A 10 -17.18 1.35 -9.11
N CYS A 11 -17.03 1.26 -7.79
CA CYS A 11 -17.64 0.21 -6.99
C CYS A 11 -19.17 0.28 -6.96
N TYR A 12 -19.74 1.49 -7.01
CA TYR A 12 -21.19 1.72 -7.12
C TYR A 12 -21.73 1.25 -8.48
N SER A 13 -20.97 1.46 -9.55
CA SER A 13 -21.32 1.03 -10.91
C SER A 13 -21.25 -0.50 -11.09
N THR A 14 -20.20 -1.14 -10.58
CA THR A 14 -19.97 -2.59 -10.78
C THR A 14 -20.76 -3.48 -9.82
N LYS A 15 -21.41 -2.93 -8.78
CA LYS A 15 -22.17 -3.64 -7.72
C LYS A 15 -21.42 -4.78 -7.01
N SER A 16 -20.12 -4.92 -7.22
CA SER A 16 -19.29 -6.00 -6.69
C SER A 16 -18.13 -5.44 -5.86
N PHE A 17 -18.21 -5.64 -4.55
CA PHE A 17 -17.15 -5.22 -3.60
C PHE A 17 -15.83 -5.97 -3.84
N ARG A 18 -15.90 -7.24 -4.26
CA ARG A 18 -14.71 -8.09 -4.47
C ARG A 18 -13.85 -7.56 -5.62
N THR A 19 -14.47 -7.20 -6.74
CA THR A 19 -13.75 -6.73 -7.93
C THR A 19 -13.01 -5.42 -7.65
N SER A 20 -13.66 -4.50 -6.94
CA SER A 20 -13.04 -3.24 -6.52
C SER A 20 -11.81 -3.51 -5.64
N LEU A 21 -11.95 -4.31 -4.59
CA LEU A 21 -10.81 -4.64 -3.70
C LEU A 21 -9.64 -5.30 -4.44
N MET A 22 -9.91 -6.22 -5.37
CA MET A 22 -8.86 -6.85 -6.17
C MET A 22 -8.12 -5.83 -7.03
N VAL A 23 -8.85 -4.95 -7.73
CA VAL A 23 -8.24 -3.90 -8.57
C VAL A 23 -7.35 -2.99 -7.73
N GLY A 24 -7.78 -2.61 -6.52
CA GLY A 24 -6.97 -1.76 -5.63
C GLY A 24 -5.67 -2.44 -5.22
N ARG A 25 -5.71 -3.74 -4.90
CA ARG A 25 -4.51 -4.52 -4.56
C ARG A 25 -3.57 -4.71 -5.74
N PHE A 26 -4.09 -4.99 -6.94
CA PHE A 26 -3.27 -5.05 -8.15
C PHE A 26 -2.59 -3.71 -8.45
N LEU A 27 -3.31 -2.60 -8.30
CA LEU A 27 -2.75 -1.27 -8.52
C LEU A 27 -1.62 -0.96 -7.53
N SER A 28 -1.76 -1.40 -6.27
CA SER A 28 -0.71 -1.24 -5.26
C SER A 28 0.53 -2.07 -5.58
N ILE A 29 0.36 -3.31 -6.04
CA ILE A 29 1.49 -4.16 -6.49
C ILE A 29 2.24 -3.49 -7.65
N ILE A 30 1.50 -3.00 -8.65
CA ILE A 30 2.08 -2.30 -9.80
C ILE A 30 2.84 -1.05 -9.34
N SER A 31 2.29 -0.29 -8.40
CA SER A 31 2.95 0.90 -7.87
C SER A 31 4.27 0.56 -7.15
N CYS A 32 4.27 -0.48 -6.31
CA CYS A 32 5.47 -0.94 -5.63
C CYS A 32 6.54 -1.44 -6.62
N LEU A 33 6.15 -2.14 -7.68
CA LEU A 33 7.07 -2.58 -8.73
C LEU A 33 7.67 -1.38 -9.47
N LEU A 34 6.84 -0.41 -9.85
CA LEU A 34 7.31 0.83 -10.46
C LEU A 34 8.29 1.57 -9.53
N TYR A 35 7.98 1.66 -8.23
CA TYR A 35 8.86 2.28 -7.26
C TYR A 35 10.25 1.64 -7.22
N GLY A 36 10.34 0.31 -7.23
CA GLY A 36 11.63 -0.40 -7.28
C GLY A 36 12.40 -0.16 -8.57
N LEU A 37 11.70 -0.07 -9.72
CA LEU A 37 12.35 0.18 -11.01
C LEU A 37 12.88 1.63 -11.16
N ILE A 38 12.44 2.56 -10.31
CA ILE A 38 12.92 3.96 -10.37
C ILE A 38 14.39 4.08 -9.98
N GLU A 39 14.92 3.14 -9.19
CA GLU A 39 16.32 3.14 -8.77
C GLU A 39 17.31 2.96 -9.93
N ILE A 40 16.83 2.48 -11.09
CA ILE A 40 17.60 2.32 -12.32
C ILE A 40 17.78 3.66 -13.06
N TYR A 41 16.92 4.66 -12.80
CA TYR A 41 16.94 5.92 -13.53
C TYR A 41 17.96 6.93 -12.97
N PRO A 42 18.65 7.71 -13.83
CA PRO A 42 19.57 8.74 -13.40
C PRO A 42 18.86 9.84 -12.59
N GLU A 43 19.56 10.35 -11.57
CA GLU A 43 19.03 11.21 -10.50
C GLU A 43 18.27 12.45 -11.01
N ASN A 44 18.69 12.96 -12.16
CA ASN A 44 18.20 14.16 -12.83
C ASN A 44 16.70 14.07 -13.16
N VAL A 45 16.21 12.87 -13.48
CA VAL A 45 14.84 12.59 -13.98
C VAL A 45 13.98 11.82 -12.96
N ARG A 46 14.57 11.37 -11.85
CA ARG A 46 13.97 10.46 -10.85
C ARG A 46 12.68 10.99 -10.18
N ARG A 47 12.55 12.31 -10.11
CA ARG A 47 11.46 13.05 -9.44
C ARG A 47 10.07 12.77 -10.02
N TRP A 48 9.95 12.75 -11.35
CA TRP A 48 8.66 12.52 -12.03
C TRP A 48 8.08 11.12 -11.82
N PRO A 49 8.85 10.03 -12.04
CA PRO A 49 8.33 8.70 -11.82
C PRO A 49 8.09 8.40 -10.33
N TRP A 50 8.85 9.01 -9.40
CA TRP A 50 8.57 8.93 -7.96
C TRP A 50 7.19 9.49 -7.64
N LEU A 51 6.89 10.68 -8.15
CA LEU A 51 5.59 11.32 -7.97
C LEU A 51 4.46 10.47 -8.56
N GLY A 52 4.71 9.84 -9.72
CA GLY A 52 3.79 8.90 -10.36
C GLY A 52 3.48 7.66 -9.51
N SER A 53 4.49 7.00 -8.95
CA SER A 53 4.29 5.85 -8.07
C SER A 53 3.54 6.23 -6.79
N PHE A 54 3.86 7.38 -6.19
CA PHE A 54 3.12 7.86 -5.01
C PHE A 54 1.66 8.18 -5.32
N LEU A 55 1.36 8.78 -6.48
CA LEU A 55 -0.01 9.05 -6.92
C LEU A 55 -0.80 7.76 -7.18
N LEU A 56 -0.18 6.76 -7.82
CA LEU A 56 -0.80 5.46 -8.02
C LEU A 56 -1.08 4.75 -6.70
N GLN A 57 -0.11 4.75 -5.78
CA GLN A 57 -0.30 4.15 -4.45
C GLN A 57 -1.40 4.88 -3.66
N ALA A 58 -1.42 6.21 -3.69
CA ALA A 58 -2.47 7.01 -3.04
C ALA A 58 -3.87 6.72 -3.62
N THR A 59 -3.95 6.35 -4.90
CA THR A 59 -5.20 5.94 -5.54
C THR A 59 -5.60 4.52 -5.11
N ALA A 60 -4.64 3.60 -5.03
CA ALA A 60 -4.84 2.23 -4.56
C ALA A 60 -5.37 2.18 -3.10
N GLU A 61 -4.85 3.04 -2.23
CA GLU A 61 -5.31 3.21 -0.85
C GLU A 61 -6.79 3.62 -0.74
N GLY A 62 -7.36 4.23 -1.78
CA GLY A 62 -8.79 4.54 -1.85
C GLY A 62 -9.69 3.31 -1.69
N SER A 63 -9.21 2.12 -2.05
CA SER A 63 -9.94 0.86 -1.91
C SER A 63 -10.16 0.45 -0.45
N ASN A 64 -9.33 0.90 0.50
CA ASN A 64 -9.52 0.60 1.93
C ASN A 64 -10.81 1.22 2.50
N ILE A 65 -11.30 2.32 1.90
CA ILE A 65 -12.59 2.91 2.30
C ILE A 65 -13.75 1.98 1.93
N VAL A 66 -13.67 1.32 0.77
CA VAL A 66 -14.65 0.31 0.34
C VAL A 66 -14.59 -0.93 1.25
N LEU A 67 -13.41 -1.30 1.73
CA LEU A 67 -13.27 -2.40 2.69
C LEU A 67 -13.96 -2.07 4.03
N ARG A 68 -13.79 -0.84 4.54
CA ARG A 68 -14.44 -0.39 5.77
C ARG A 68 -15.96 -0.38 5.66
N SER A 69 -16.52 0.02 4.51
CA SER A 69 -17.97 -0.01 4.29
C SER A 69 -18.49 -1.44 4.11
N PHE A 70 -17.70 -2.33 3.50
CA PHE A 70 -18.02 -3.75 3.40
C PHE A 70 -18.06 -4.43 4.79
N ILE A 71 -17.09 -4.14 5.66
CA ILE A 71 -17.06 -4.67 7.04
C ILE A 71 -18.29 -4.19 7.82
N ALA A 72 -18.70 -2.94 7.66
CA ALA A 72 -19.93 -2.42 8.29
C ALA A 72 -21.17 -3.25 7.90
N ARG A 73 -21.21 -3.71 6.65
CA ARG A 73 -22.35 -4.42 6.06
C ARG A 73 -22.40 -5.90 6.46
N VAL A 74 -21.25 -6.53 6.66
CA VAL A 74 -21.13 -7.95 7.06
C VAL A 74 -21.19 -8.13 8.59
N SER A 75 -20.79 -7.12 9.36
CA SER A 75 -20.73 -7.22 10.82
C SER A 75 -22.07 -6.95 11.51
N THR A 76 -22.36 -7.79 12.50
CA THR A 76 -23.38 -7.64 13.54
C THR A 76 -23.00 -6.53 14.52
N GLY A 77 -24.00 -5.85 15.09
CA GLY A 77 -23.82 -4.73 16.02
C GLY A 77 -22.73 -4.92 17.11
N PRO A 78 -22.74 -6.04 17.87
CA PRO A 78 -21.72 -6.30 18.89
C PRO A 78 -20.33 -6.63 18.32
N ASP A 79 -20.23 -7.31 17.18
CA ASP A 79 -18.95 -7.76 16.60
C ASP A 79 -18.26 -6.70 15.74
N ARG A 80 -19.02 -5.67 15.31
CA ARG A 80 -18.54 -4.60 14.43
C ARG A 80 -17.34 -3.85 15.00
N GLN A 81 -17.35 -3.57 16.30
CA GLN A 81 -16.25 -2.86 16.95
C GLN A 81 -14.95 -3.69 16.91
N THR A 82 -15.05 -4.99 17.21
CA THR A 82 -13.92 -5.92 17.14
C THR A 82 -13.38 -6.05 15.70
N ALA A 83 -14.27 -6.11 14.71
CA ALA A 83 -13.87 -6.18 13.30
C ALA A 83 -13.10 -4.93 12.85
N TYR A 84 -13.54 -3.73 13.25
CA TYR A 84 -12.80 -2.50 12.96
C TYR A 84 -11.49 -2.41 13.75
N ALA A 85 -11.45 -2.89 15.00
CA ALA A 85 -10.22 -2.93 15.78
C ALA A 85 -9.18 -3.83 15.12
N MET A 86 -9.58 -5.01 14.62
CA MET A 86 -8.70 -5.92 13.87
C MET A 86 -8.19 -5.29 12.57
N LEU A 87 -9.05 -4.59 11.82
CA LEU A 87 -8.64 -3.89 10.60
C LEU A 87 -7.56 -2.84 10.91
N SER A 88 -7.81 -1.98 11.89
CA SER A 88 -6.86 -0.93 12.29
C SER A 88 -5.55 -1.51 12.85
N ALA A 89 -5.63 -2.60 13.62
CA ALA A 89 -4.44 -3.30 14.10
C ALA A 89 -3.59 -3.85 12.96
N GLY A 90 -4.22 -4.44 11.93
CA GLY A 90 -3.53 -4.91 10.74
C GLY A 90 -2.84 -3.78 9.95
N GLU A 91 -3.50 -2.63 9.81
CA GLU A 91 -2.90 -1.45 9.18
C GLU A 91 -1.69 -0.94 9.96
N MET A 92 -1.77 -0.86 11.28
CA MET A 92 -0.64 -0.44 12.12
C MET A 92 0.54 -1.41 12.01
N LEU A 93 0.28 -2.72 12.03
CA LEU A 93 1.31 -3.73 11.84
C LEU A 93 1.99 -3.59 10.46
N ALA A 94 1.21 -3.33 9.41
CA ALA A 94 1.76 -3.11 8.08
C ALA A 94 2.67 -1.86 8.04
N ILE A 95 2.22 -0.74 8.64
CA ILE A 95 3.00 0.50 8.72
C ILE A 95 4.33 0.28 9.47
N VAL A 96 4.32 -0.50 10.56
CA VAL A 96 5.53 -0.80 11.35
C VAL A 96 6.45 -1.80 10.62
N SER A 97 5.88 -2.78 9.93
CA SER A 97 6.66 -3.81 9.23
C SER A 97 7.54 -3.25 8.11
N GLY A 98 7.10 -2.20 7.40
CA GLY A 98 7.85 -1.62 6.29
C GLY A 98 9.23 -1.08 6.71
N PRO A 99 9.30 -0.11 7.65
CA PRO A 99 10.55 0.40 8.20
C PRO A 99 11.38 -0.68 8.90
N LEU A 100 10.75 -1.66 9.54
CA LEU A 100 11.47 -2.75 10.20
C LEU A 100 12.25 -3.60 9.18
N ILE A 101 11.61 -3.95 8.06
CA ILE A 101 12.26 -4.66 6.95
C ILE A 101 13.38 -3.80 6.34
N GLN A 102 13.13 -2.51 6.13
CA GLN A 102 14.13 -1.58 5.60
C GLN A 102 15.35 -1.45 6.54
N PHE A 103 15.12 -1.40 7.86
CA PHE A 103 16.18 -1.32 8.86
C PHE A 103 17.03 -2.59 8.87
N ILE A 104 16.38 -3.77 8.83
CA ILE A 104 17.08 -5.06 8.78
C ILE A 104 17.91 -5.13 7.50
N CYS A 105 17.30 -4.91 6.33
CA CYS A 105 17.98 -5.00 5.04
C CYS A 105 19.13 -3.97 4.91
N GLY A 106 18.91 -2.74 5.37
CA GLY A 106 19.94 -1.69 5.39
C GLY A 106 21.11 -2.00 6.31
N LYS A 107 20.87 -2.70 7.44
CA LYS A 107 21.95 -3.15 8.33
C LYS A 107 22.76 -4.27 7.68
N TYR A 108 22.10 -5.28 7.12
CA TYR A 108 22.76 -6.38 6.39
C TYR A 108 23.62 -5.88 5.22
N MET A 109 23.16 -4.87 4.46
CA MET A 109 23.96 -4.26 3.39
C MET A 109 25.20 -3.52 3.90
N LYS A 110 25.10 -2.83 5.04
CA LYS A 110 26.26 -2.16 5.66
C LYS A 110 27.31 -3.16 6.14
N ASP A 111 26.88 -4.26 6.76
CA ASP A 111 27.80 -5.31 7.24
C ASP A 111 28.56 -5.98 6.08
N VAL A 112 27.90 -6.18 4.93
CA VAL A 112 28.55 -6.67 3.70
C VAL A 112 29.56 -5.67 3.13
N VAL A 113 29.22 -4.39 3.03
CA VAL A 113 30.12 -3.36 2.47
C VAL A 113 31.36 -3.15 3.34
N VAL A 114 31.21 -3.15 4.67
CA VAL A 114 32.33 -3.02 5.61
C VAL A 114 33.29 -4.21 5.51
N THR A 115 32.75 -5.42 5.30
CA THR A 115 33.57 -6.65 5.14
C THR A 115 34.37 -6.65 3.83
N ILE A 116 33.87 -6.02 2.76
CA ILE A 116 34.58 -5.92 1.48
C ILE A 116 35.66 -4.82 1.52
N ALA A 117 35.41 -3.74 2.28
CA ALA A 117 36.37 -2.63 2.43
C ALA A 117 37.53 -2.94 3.40
N SER A 118 37.50 -4.07 4.11
CA SER A 118 38.57 -4.53 5.00
C SER A 118 39.55 -5.52 4.35
N TRP A 119 39.45 -5.74 3.03
CA TRP A 119 40.41 -6.46 2.20
C TRP A 119 41.01 -5.53 1.15
#